data_AF-A0AAN7GX36-F1
#
_entry.id   AF-A0AAN7GX36-F1
#
_cell.length_a   1.000
_cell.length_b   1.000
_cell.length_c   1.000
_cell.angle_alpha   90.00
_cell.angle_beta   90.00
_cell.angle_gamma   90.00
#
_symmetry.space_group_name_H-M   'P 1'
#
loop_
_entity.id
_entity.type
_entity.pdbx_description
1 polymer ?
#
loop_
_entity_poly.entity_id
_entity_poly.type
_entity_poly.pdbx_seq_one_letter_code
_entity_poly.pdbx_strand_id
1 'polypeptide(L)'
;MYGRGGGSLRPKMVDHRRIINSALDKQLEKSSPSTSRAKDKDRVRISMPSTSTGKSYLDHCDSMASPLSKNMSSDEEAEGGSEESDVSGSDADDTSWISWFCNLRGNELFCEVDDEYIQDDFNLCGLSSQVPYYDYALDLILDVESSQSDMLNEEQNEFVESAAEMLYGLIHVRYILTSKGMATMLEKYKNYEFGRCPRVYCCGQPCLPVGQSDIPRSSKVKIYCPKCEDVYYPRSKFQGNIDGAYFGTTFPHLFLMTYQHLKPQKPGQSYIPRVFGFKIHKP
;
A
#
# COMPACT_ATOMS: atom_id res chain seq x y z
N MET A 1 27.92 -18.57 57.35
CA MET A 1 27.43 -19.50 56.31
C MET A 1 26.89 -18.68 55.14
N TYR A 2 26.55 -19.34 54.03
CA TYR A 2 25.84 -18.77 52.87
C TYR A 2 24.51 -18.08 53.30
N GLY A 3 23.91 -17.16 52.54
CA GLY A 3 24.25 -16.63 51.21
C GLY A 3 23.02 -16.61 50.28
N ARG A 4 22.99 -15.70 49.29
CA ARG A 4 21.84 -15.26 48.46
C ARG A 4 20.90 -14.28 49.20
N GLY A 5 20.36 -13.23 48.57
CA GLY A 5 20.45 -12.79 47.17
C GLY A 5 19.22 -13.18 46.34
N GLY A 6 18.14 -12.40 46.48
CA GLY A 6 16.85 -12.60 45.83
C GLY A 6 16.51 -11.50 44.82
N GLY A 7 17.32 -11.35 43.77
CA GLY A 7 16.93 -10.52 42.63
C GLY A 7 15.79 -11.20 41.88
N SER A 8 14.58 -10.63 41.92
CA SER A 8 13.43 -11.19 41.20
C SER A 8 13.60 -10.96 39.70
N LEU A 9 14.10 -11.98 39.00
CA LEU A 9 14.12 -12.05 37.54
C LEU A 9 12.68 -12.15 37.05
N ARG A 10 12.09 -11.01 36.67
CA ARG A 10 10.83 -10.99 35.91
C ARG A 10 11.02 -11.87 34.66
N PRO A 11 10.16 -12.87 34.42
CA PRO A 11 10.08 -13.50 33.09
C PRO A 11 9.84 -12.41 32.04
N LYS A 12 10.51 -12.50 30.90
CA LYS A 12 10.23 -11.60 29.78
C LYS A 12 8.98 -12.11 29.07
N MET A 13 7.86 -11.42 29.28
CA MET A 13 6.64 -11.61 28.49
C MET A 13 6.93 -11.48 26.99
N VAL A 14 6.09 -12.09 26.16
CA VAL A 14 6.10 -11.82 24.72
C VAL A 14 5.39 -10.48 24.49
N ASP A 15 6.13 -9.42 24.79
CA ASP A 15 5.74 -8.02 24.63
C ASP A 15 5.17 -7.75 23.22
N HIS A 16 3.94 -7.22 23.15
CA HIS A 16 3.27 -6.85 21.89
C HIS A 16 4.14 -5.87 21.08
N ARG A 17 4.80 -4.93 21.77
CA ARG A 17 5.75 -3.99 21.14
C ARG A 17 6.95 -4.72 20.56
N ARG A 18 7.36 -5.88 21.10
CA ARG A 18 8.43 -6.72 20.55
C ARG A 18 7.98 -7.49 19.30
N ILE A 19 6.70 -7.83 19.17
CA ILE A 19 6.13 -8.39 17.93
C ILE A 19 6.07 -7.29 16.86
N ILE A 20 5.49 -6.13 17.19
CA ILE A 20 5.44 -4.94 16.32
C ILE A 20 6.84 -4.55 15.84
N ASN A 21 7.81 -4.37 16.75
CA ASN A 21 9.19 -4.02 16.41
C ASN A 21 9.89 -5.12 15.60
N SER A 22 9.67 -6.41 15.92
CA SER A 22 10.16 -7.53 15.10
C SER A 22 9.60 -7.51 13.68
N ALA A 23 8.34 -7.09 13.49
CA ALA A 23 7.74 -6.92 12.17
C ALA A 23 8.33 -5.70 11.42
N LEU A 24 8.60 -4.59 12.11
CA LEU A 24 9.31 -3.43 11.55
C LEU A 24 10.74 -3.78 11.13
N ASP A 25 11.52 -4.44 11.99
CA ASP A 25 12.89 -4.90 11.70
C ASP A 25 12.91 -5.81 10.46
N LYS A 26 11.98 -6.76 10.37
CA LYS A 26 11.78 -7.65 9.20
C LYS A 26 11.36 -6.91 7.92
N GLN A 27 10.91 -5.65 7.98
CA GLN A 27 10.68 -4.79 6.83
C GLN A 27 11.93 -3.94 6.50
N LEU A 28 12.62 -3.43 7.52
CA LEU A 28 13.85 -2.64 7.38
C LEU A 28 14.96 -3.45 6.67
N GLU A 29 15.24 -4.68 7.10
CA GLU A 29 16.24 -5.53 6.42
C GLU A 29 15.88 -5.79 4.94
N LYS A 30 14.59 -6.00 4.63
CA LYS A 30 14.08 -6.20 3.27
C LYS A 30 14.08 -4.94 2.41
N SER A 31 14.45 -3.78 2.95
CA SER A 31 14.49 -2.50 2.25
C SER A 31 15.90 -2.09 1.79
N SER A 32 16.96 -2.73 2.28
CA SER A 32 18.36 -2.36 2.02
C SER A 32 18.89 -2.83 0.65
N PRO A 33 19.26 -1.94 -0.29
CA PRO A 33 19.87 -2.33 -1.56
C PRO A 33 21.38 -2.54 -1.40
N SER A 34 21.84 -3.80 -1.45
CA SER A 34 23.28 -4.12 -1.41
C SER A 34 24.03 -3.52 -2.60
N THR A 35 24.98 -2.62 -2.36
CA THR A 35 25.73 -1.91 -3.41
C THR A 35 26.83 -2.80 -4.01
N SER A 36 26.59 -3.31 -5.22
CA SER A 36 27.52 -4.21 -5.92
C SER A 36 28.71 -3.46 -6.55
N ARG A 37 29.91 -3.62 -5.97
CA ARG A 37 31.18 -3.20 -6.60
C ARG A 37 31.75 -4.29 -7.51
N ALA A 38 31.14 -4.46 -8.69
CA ALA A 38 31.77 -5.19 -9.79
C ALA A 38 32.85 -4.33 -10.46
N LYS A 39 34.11 -4.76 -10.42
CA LYS A 39 35.14 -4.30 -11.37
C LYS A 39 35.12 -5.27 -12.54
N ASP A 40 34.94 -4.76 -13.75
CA ASP A 40 35.33 -5.49 -14.96
C ASP A 40 36.24 -4.61 -15.82
N LYS A 41 37.17 -5.25 -16.52
CA LYS A 41 38.29 -4.62 -17.21
C LYS A 41 38.92 -5.62 -18.18
N ASP A 42 38.39 -5.70 -19.41
CA ASP A 42 39.29 -5.90 -20.54
C ASP A 42 38.81 -5.27 -21.86
N ARG A 43 39.74 -5.23 -22.83
CA ARG A 43 39.72 -4.34 -24.00
C ARG A 43 40.10 -5.09 -25.28
N VAL A 44 39.16 -5.22 -26.23
CA VAL A 44 39.48 -5.63 -27.61
C VAL A 44 39.05 -4.54 -28.60
N ARG A 45 39.97 -4.15 -29.50
CA ARG A 45 39.72 -3.27 -30.64
C ARG A 45 39.48 -4.11 -31.90
N ILE A 46 38.51 -3.73 -32.72
CA ILE A 46 38.58 -3.86 -34.20
C ILE A 46 38.11 -2.51 -34.79
N SER A 47 38.56 -2.16 -36.01
CA SER A 47 38.55 -0.80 -36.55
C SER A 47 37.66 -0.60 -37.79
N MET A 48 37.06 0.60 -37.89
CA MET A 48 36.97 1.54 -39.05
C MET A 48 37.41 1.04 -40.45
N PRO A 49 36.74 1.46 -41.56
CA PRO A 49 36.53 2.91 -41.85
C PRO A 49 35.19 3.30 -42.54
N SER A 50 35.09 4.59 -42.93
CA SER A 50 33.88 5.31 -43.37
C SER A 50 33.96 5.83 -44.83
N THR A 51 32.81 6.06 -45.49
CA THR A 51 32.73 6.80 -46.79
C THR A 51 31.48 7.70 -46.94
N SER A 52 31.66 9.00 -46.68
CA SER A 52 31.27 10.19 -47.47
C SER A 52 29.98 10.29 -48.35
N THR A 53 29.32 11.46 -48.19
CA THR A 53 28.74 12.41 -49.20
C THR A 53 27.40 12.17 -49.93
N GLY A 54 26.55 13.23 -49.91
CA GLY A 54 25.41 13.49 -50.81
C GLY A 54 24.83 14.91 -50.58
N LYS A 55 24.27 15.57 -51.62
CA LYS A 55 23.70 16.95 -51.60
C LYS A 55 22.65 17.12 -52.74
N SER A 56 21.83 18.17 -52.87
CA SER A 56 21.64 19.41 -52.05
C SER A 56 20.16 19.52 -51.59
N TYR A 57 19.30 20.55 -51.74
CA TYR A 57 19.30 21.92 -52.33
C TYR A 57 18.47 22.89 -51.43
N LEU A 58 18.37 24.15 -51.84
CA LEU A 58 17.69 25.31 -51.21
C LEU A 58 16.16 25.08 -50.95
N ASP A 59 15.42 25.86 -50.14
CA ASP A 59 15.35 27.34 -50.06
C ASP A 59 15.23 27.98 -48.66
N HIS A 60 15.17 29.32 -48.63
CA HIS A 60 15.54 30.20 -47.50
C HIS A 60 14.54 31.36 -47.28
N CYS A 61 14.33 31.77 -46.02
CA CYS A 61 13.72 33.05 -45.64
C CYS A 61 14.08 33.43 -44.19
N ASP A 62 14.56 34.66 -43.97
CA ASP A 62 14.78 35.29 -42.65
C ASP A 62 13.43 35.80 -42.04
N SER A 63 13.26 36.35 -40.83
CA SER A 63 14.09 36.71 -39.65
C SER A 63 13.10 36.89 -38.46
N MET A 64 13.35 37.42 -37.24
CA MET A 64 14.46 37.98 -36.43
C MET A 64 13.98 37.80 -34.95
N ALA A 65 14.76 37.84 -33.85
CA ALA A 65 16.19 37.85 -33.56
C ALA A 65 16.36 37.52 -32.04
N SER A 66 17.26 38.19 -31.31
CA SER A 66 17.38 38.21 -29.84
C SER A 66 18.06 39.51 -29.40
N PRO A 67 18.24 39.79 -28.10
CA PRO A 67 19.59 39.61 -27.55
C PRO A 67 19.66 39.07 -26.10
N LEU A 68 20.85 38.58 -25.73
CA LEU A 68 21.23 38.21 -24.36
C LEU A 68 21.97 39.36 -23.66
N SER A 69 22.06 39.29 -22.33
CA SER A 69 23.21 39.84 -21.59
C SER A 69 23.71 38.85 -20.50
N LYS A 70 25.03 38.86 -20.28
CA LYS A 70 25.74 38.28 -19.11
C LYS A 70 26.02 39.44 -18.13
N ASN A 71 26.59 39.32 -16.92
CA ASN A 71 27.37 38.29 -16.21
C ASN A 71 27.01 38.43 -14.68
N MET A 72 27.73 38.02 -13.62
CA MET A 72 29.08 37.43 -13.42
C MET A 72 29.04 36.41 -12.25
N SER A 73 30.00 36.42 -11.30
CA SER A 73 30.08 35.54 -10.11
C SER A 73 30.81 36.24 -8.93
N SER A 74 30.59 35.76 -7.71
CA SER A 74 31.44 35.98 -6.52
C SER A 74 31.37 34.75 -5.60
N ASP A 75 32.48 34.40 -4.96
CA ASP A 75 32.61 33.29 -3.99
C ASP A 75 32.62 33.82 -2.54
N GLU A 76 32.18 33.02 -1.57
CA GLU A 76 32.65 33.03 -0.15
C GLU A 76 32.60 31.58 0.40
N GLU A 77 33.33 31.31 1.50
CA GLU A 77 33.79 29.96 1.91
C GLU A 77 33.63 29.68 3.41
N ALA A 78 33.49 28.37 3.70
CA ALA A 78 33.78 27.67 4.97
C ALA A 78 33.00 27.93 6.28
N GLU A 79 33.06 26.89 7.14
CA GLU A 79 32.63 26.75 8.54
C GLU A 79 31.12 26.90 8.85
N GLY A 80 30.54 26.12 9.77
CA GLY A 80 31.11 25.00 10.53
C GLY A 80 30.25 24.65 11.73
N GLY A 81 29.44 23.59 11.65
CA GLY A 81 28.55 23.17 12.73
C GLY A 81 27.99 21.77 12.49
N SER A 82 28.45 20.79 13.27
CA SER A 82 27.75 19.51 13.40
C SER A 82 26.75 19.65 14.53
N GLU A 83 25.47 19.75 14.19
CA GLU A 83 24.38 19.52 15.14
C GLU A 83 23.86 18.10 14.89
N GLU A 84 24.09 17.20 15.85
CA GLU A 84 23.50 15.86 15.79
C GLU A 84 21.96 15.96 15.85
N SER A 85 21.30 15.59 14.76
CA SER A 85 19.84 15.52 14.73
C SER A 85 19.38 14.31 15.55
N ASP A 86 19.23 14.52 16.86
CA ASP A 86 18.64 13.56 17.79
C ASP A 86 17.34 13.01 17.21
N VAL A 87 17.34 11.70 16.93
CA VAL A 87 16.13 10.99 16.54
C VAL A 87 15.24 10.91 17.78
N SER A 88 14.22 11.78 17.85
CA SER A 88 13.21 11.77 18.91
C SER A 88 12.38 10.49 18.83
N GLY A 89 12.92 9.40 19.40
CA GLY A 89 12.21 8.14 19.62
C GLY A 89 11.19 8.29 20.75
N SER A 90 10.13 9.05 20.50
CA SER A 90 9.07 9.38 21.47
C SER A 90 7.71 8.77 21.14
N ASP A 91 7.47 8.39 19.88
CA ASP A 91 6.10 8.17 19.38
C ASP A 91 5.75 6.67 19.21
N ALA A 92 6.65 5.78 19.62
CA ALA A 92 6.53 4.33 19.39
C ALA A 92 5.70 3.57 20.45
N ASP A 93 5.23 4.25 21.50
CA ASP A 93 4.66 3.59 22.70
C ASP A 93 3.12 3.43 22.67
N ASP A 94 2.42 4.24 21.86
CA ASP A 94 0.94 4.38 21.86
C ASP A 94 0.25 3.99 20.52
N THR A 95 0.92 3.20 19.64
CA THR A 95 0.30 2.74 18.37
C THR A 95 -0.58 1.51 18.62
N SER A 96 -1.90 1.62 18.40
CA SER A 96 -2.84 0.50 18.50
C SER A 96 -2.66 -0.57 17.43
N TRP A 97 -3.11 -1.79 17.69
CA TRP A 97 -3.08 -2.90 16.74
C TRP A 97 -3.74 -2.54 15.40
N ILE A 98 -4.89 -1.86 15.44
CA ILE A 98 -5.64 -1.43 14.25
C ILE A 98 -4.82 -0.46 13.38
N SER A 99 -4.19 0.55 13.99
CA SER A 99 -3.40 1.52 13.25
C SER A 99 -2.08 0.92 12.75
N TRP A 100 -1.42 0.08 13.57
CA TRP A 100 -0.28 -0.73 13.14
C TRP A 100 -0.64 -1.57 11.90
N PHE A 101 -1.71 -2.35 11.97
CA PHE A 101 -2.15 -3.24 10.90
C PHE A 101 -2.49 -2.47 9.61
N CYS A 102 -3.19 -1.33 9.70
CA CYS A 102 -3.55 -0.52 8.54
C CYS A 102 -2.32 0.14 7.88
N ASN A 103 -1.29 0.47 8.66
CA ASN A 103 -0.03 1.05 8.17
C ASN A 103 1.00 -0.02 7.72
N LEU A 104 0.73 -1.32 7.87
CA LEU A 104 1.58 -2.37 7.31
C LEU A 104 1.69 -2.27 5.78
N ARG A 105 2.91 -2.43 5.26
CA ARG A 105 3.20 -2.38 3.83
C ARG A 105 2.40 -3.43 3.04
N GLY A 106 1.49 -2.96 2.19
CA GLY A 106 0.51 -3.76 1.45
C GLY A 106 -0.93 -3.55 1.89
N ASN A 107 -1.18 -3.09 3.12
CA ASN A 107 -2.50 -2.89 3.71
C ASN A 107 -3.10 -1.51 3.41
N GLU A 108 -2.52 -0.75 2.48
CA GLU A 108 -2.93 0.65 2.21
C GLU A 108 -4.37 0.79 1.68
N LEU A 109 -5.01 -0.33 1.33
CA LEU A 109 -6.43 -0.41 0.93
C LEU A 109 -7.41 -0.37 2.11
N PHE A 110 -7.01 -0.76 3.31
CA PHE A 110 -7.86 -0.73 4.50
C PHE A 110 -8.07 0.71 5.00
N CYS A 111 -9.22 0.96 5.61
CA CYS A 111 -9.36 2.05 6.59
C CYS A 111 -9.28 1.48 8.01
N GLU A 112 -8.87 2.32 8.95
CA GLU A 112 -9.03 2.03 10.38
C GLU A 112 -10.54 1.93 10.69
N VAL A 113 -10.91 0.91 11.47
CA VAL A 113 -12.27 0.68 11.99
C VAL A 113 -12.30 1.20 13.42
N ASP A 114 -13.37 1.86 13.82
CA ASP A 114 -13.46 2.40 15.18
C ASP A 114 -13.72 1.31 16.22
N ASP A 115 -13.07 1.41 17.38
CA ASP A 115 -13.27 0.49 18.50
C ASP A 115 -14.75 0.43 18.93
N GLU A 116 -15.48 1.54 18.89
CA GLU A 116 -16.91 1.57 19.26
C GLU A 116 -17.80 0.79 18.29
N TYR A 117 -17.37 0.58 17.05
CA TYR A 117 -18.07 -0.29 16.10
C TYR A 117 -17.80 -1.77 16.38
N ILE A 118 -16.59 -2.09 16.85
CA ILE A 118 -16.13 -3.44 17.16
C ILE A 118 -16.70 -3.90 18.52
N GLN A 119 -16.74 -3.02 19.52
CA GLN A 119 -17.27 -3.31 20.86
C GLN A 119 -18.79 -3.53 20.91
N ASP A 120 -19.52 -3.24 19.82
CA ASP A 120 -20.94 -3.59 19.67
C ASP A 120 -21.09 -4.98 19.03
N ASP A 121 -21.32 -5.99 19.87
CA ASP A 121 -21.58 -7.40 19.52
C ASP A 121 -22.57 -7.58 18.35
N PHE A 122 -23.53 -6.67 18.18
CA PHE A 122 -24.50 -6.74 17.08
C PHE A 122 -23.81 -6.64 15.72
N ASN A 123 -22.79 -5.79 15.59
CA ASN A 123 -21.99 -5.62 14.37
C ASN A 123 -21.10 -6.84 14.10
N LEU A 124 -20.66 -7.56 15.15
CA LEU A 124 -19.82 -8.76 15.05
C LEU A 124 -20.62 -10.07 14.88
N CYS A 125 -21.96 -10.00 14.94
CA CYS A 125 -22.85 -11.17 14.93
C CYS A 125 -22.49 -12.19 13.83
N GLY A 126 -22.30 -13.45 14.26
CA GLY A 126 -21.97 -14.59 13.39
C GLY A 126 -20.50 -14.74 12.99
N LEU A 127 -19.58 -13.87 13.41
CA LEU A 127 -18.15 -14.00 13.12
C LEU A 127 -17.43 -15.06 13.97
N SER A 128 -17.85 -15.25 15.22
CA SER A 128 -17.27 -16.24 16.15
C SER A 128 -17.40 -17.71 15.71
N SER A 129 -18.30 -18.00 14.77
CA SER A 129 -18.42 -19.32 14.12
C SER A 129 -17.55 -19.51 12.86
N GLN A 130 -16.88 -18.44 12.41
CA GLN A 130 -16.08 -18.40 11.17
C GLN A 130 -14.58 -18.19 11.44
N VAL A 131 -14.23 -17.63 12.60
CA VAL A 131 -12.86 -17.30 13.00
C VAL A 131 -12.41 -18.24 14.13
N PRO A 132 -11.29 -18.97 14.01
CA PRO A 132 -10.71 -19.74 15.12
C PRO A 132 -10.11 -18.79 16.16
N TYR A 133 -10.10 -19.18 17.45
CA TYR A 133 -9.58 -18.33 18.54
C TYR A 133 -10.24 -16.93 18.63
N TYR A 134 -11.51 -16.80 18.22
CA TYR A 134 -12.22 -15.53 18.09
C TYR A 134 -12.03 -14.57 19.26
N ASP A 135 -12.16 -15.04 20.50
CA ASP A 135 -12.07 -14.17 21.69
C ASP A 135 -10.64 -13.59 21.85
N TYR A 136 -9.60 -14.41 21.72
CA TYR A 136 -8.20 -13.97 21.74
C TYR A 136 -7.85 -13.07 20.56
N ALA A 137 -8.44 -13.32 19.38
CA ALA A 137 -8.26 -12.49 18.20
C ALA A 137 -8.95 -11.12 18.35
N LEU A 138 -10.08 -11.05 19.07
CA LEU A 138 -10.80 -9.82 19.37
C LEU A 138 -10.08 -9.01 20.46
N ASP A 139 -9.61 -9.66 21.54
CA ASP A 139 -8.76 -9.05 22.56
C ASP A 139 -7.51 -8.39 21.93
N LEU A 140 -6.85 -9.09 21.00
CA LEU A 140 -5.67 -8.58 20.29
C LEU A 140 -5.97 -7.37 19.38
N ILE A 141 -7.11 -7.37 18.67
CA ILE A 141 -7.52 -6.23 17.81
C ILE A 141 -7.80 -4.98 18.65
N LEU A 142 -8.32 -5.15 19.87
CA LEU A 142 -8.72 -4.06 20.77
C LEU A 142 -7.65 -3.70 21.82
N ASP A 143 -6.42 -4.21 21.68
CA ASP A 143 -5.30 -4.03 22.62
C ASP A 143 -5.66 -4.35 24.10
N VAL A 144 -6.52 -5.34 24.32
CA VAL A 144 -7.00 -5.76 25.65
C VAL A 144 -6.00 -6.71 26.33
N GLU A 145 -5.47 -6.31 27.50
CA GLU A 145 -4.60 -7.16 28.32
C GLU A 145 -5.35 -8.39 28.88
N SER A 146 -5.40 -9.48 28.12
CA SER A 146 -5.99 -10.74 28.60
C SER A 146 -4.99 -11.53 29.46
N SER A 147 -5.37 -11.83 30.70
CA SER A 147 -4.55 -12.60 31.66
C SER A 147 -4.37 -14.08 31.31
N GLN A 148 -4.90 -14.51 30.15
CA GLN A 148 -4.73 -15.85 29.59
C GLN A 148 -3.69 -15.90 28.46
N SER A 149 -3.26 -14.75 27.93
CA SER A 149 -2.22 -14.66 26.89
C SER A 149 -0.89 -15.32 27.31
N ASP A 150 -0.45 -15.11 28.56
CA ASP A 150 0.74 -15.72 29.16
C ASP A 150 0.71 -17.27 29.22
N MET A 151 -0.42 -17.91 28.92
CA MET A 151 -0.55 -19.39 28.88
C MET A 151 -0.43 -20.00 27.48
N LEU A 152 -0.38 -19.18 26.43
CA LEU A 152 -0.24 -19.64 25.04
C LEU A 152 1.23 -19.92 24.68
N ASN A 153 1.45 -20.89 23.79
CA ASN A 153 2.77 -21.13 23.19
C ASN A 153 2.98 -20.31 21.90
N GLU A 154 4.22 -20.28 21.40
CA GLU A 154 4.60 -19.48 20.22
C GLU A 154 3.80 -19.84 18.95
N GLU A 155 3.53 -21.14 18.73
CA GLU A 155 2.70 -21.64 17.61
C GLU A 155 1.22 -21.22 17.75
N GLN A 156 0.68 -21.22 18.97
CA GLN A 156 -0.68 -20.74 19.25
C GLN A 156 -0.80 -19.23 19.02
N ASN A 157 0.24 -18.45 19.34
CA ASN A 157 0.26 -17.01 19.07
C ASN A 157 0.26 -16.73 17.56
N GLU A 158 1.04 -17.46 16.74
CA GLU A 158 0.96 -17.34 15.27
C GLU A 158 -0.46 -17.64 14.72
N PHE A 159 -1.19 -18.59 15.34
CA PHE A 159 -2.59 -18.84 14.99
C PHE A 159 -3.55 -17.74 15.44
N VAL A 160 -3.32 -17.10 16.59
CA VAL A 160 -4.11 -15.94 17.07
C VAL A 160 -3.84 -14.70 16.21
N GLU A 161 -2.60 -14.43 15.82
CA GLU A 161 -2.25 -13.34 14.89
C GLU A 161 -2.97 -13.53 13.54
N SER A 162 -2.91 -14.72 12.94
CA SER A 162 -3.60 -14.99 11.68
C SER A 162 -5.14 -14.99 11.81
N ALA A 163 -5.67 -15.29 13.00
CA ALA A 163 -7.08 -15.13 13.30
C ALA A 163 -7.49 -13.66 13.42
N ALA A 164 -6.66 -12.80 14.03
CA ALA A 164 -6.89 -11.35 14.14
C ALA A 164 -6.88 -10.68 12.76
N GLU A 165 -5.92 -10.98 11.88
CA GLU A 165 -5.92 -10.50 10.48
C GLU A 165 -7.24 -10.86 9.76
N MET A 166 -7.73 -12.09 9.96
CA MET A 166 -8.94 -12.59 9.32
C MET A 166 -10.22 -11.99 9.94
N LEU A 167 -10.27 -11.82 11.26
CA LEU A 167 -11.37 -11.19 11.98
C LEU A 167 -11.49 -9.72 11.59
N TYR A 168 -10.39 -8.96 11.67
CA TYR A 168 -10.37 -7.55 11.27
C TYR A 168 -10.81 -7.36 9.82
N GLY A 169 -10.35 -8.23 8.90
CA GLY A 169 -10.83 -8.23 7.51
C GLY A 169 -12.34 -8.49 7.36
N LEU A 170 -12.90 -9.40 8.15
CA LEU A 170 -14.34 -9.70 8.17
C LEU A 170 -15.20 -8.64 8.89
N ILE A 171 -14.61 -7.85 9.78
CA ILE A 171 -15.20 -6.65 10.38
C ILE A 171 -15.19 -5.50 9.35
N HIS A 172 -14.04 -5.26 8.72
CA HIS A 172 -13.82 -4.17 7.78
C HIS A 172 -14.82 -4.19 6.61
N VAL A 173 -15.11 -5.36 6.01
CA VAL A 173 -16.13 -5.49 4.95
C VAL A 173 -17.54 -5.09 5.40
N ARG A 174 -17.88 -5.24 6.68
CA ARG A 174 -19.14 -4.73 7.26
C ARG A 174 -19.05 -3.22 7.49
N TYR A 175 -17.97 -2.76 8.10
CA TYR A 175 -17.74 -1.37 8.46
C TYR A 175 -17.77 -0.41 7.25
N ILE A 176 -17.13 -0.76 6.13
CA ILE A 176 -17.09 0.09 4.92
C ILE A 176 -18.44 0.25 4.21
N LEU A 177 -19.47 -0.48 4.64
CA LEU A 177 -20.87 -0.32 4.20
C LEU A 177 -21.69 0.58 5.14
N THR A 178 -21.13 1.01 6.28
CA THR A 178 -21.73 2.00 7.18
C THR A 178 -21.48 3.43 6.70
N SER A 179 -22.25 4.39 7.22
CA SER A 179 -22.05 5.82 6.90
C SER A 179 -20.68 6.36 7.32
N LYS A 180 -20.08 5.84 8.41
CA LYS A 180 -18.77 6.30 8.92
C LYS A 180 -17.64 5.68 8.09
N GLY A 181 -17.65 4.36 7.89
CA GLY A 181 -16.69 3.68 7.02
C GLY A 181 -16.74 4.14 5.55
N MET A 182 -17.92 4.43 4.98
CA MET A 182 -18.00 5.03 3.64
C MET A 182 -17.34 6.42 3.56
N ALA A 183 -17.41 7.22 4.63
CA ALA A 183 -16.76 8.53 4.68
C ALA A 183 -15.23 8.40 4.79
N THR A 184 -14.72 7.50 5.64
CA THR A 184 -13.26 7.23 5.72
C THR A 184 -12.71 6.73 4.39
N MET A 185 -13.43 5.80 3.73
CA MET A 185 -13.06 5.30 2.40
C MET A 185 -13.20 6.36 1.29
N LEU A 186 -14.04 7.39 1.47
CA LEU A 186 -14.18 8.50 0.52
C LEU A 186 -12.92 9.39 0.51
N GLU A 187 -12.32 9.66 1.66
CA GLU A 187 -11.07 10.44 1.72
C GLU A 187 -9.91 9.66 1.08
N LYS A 188 -9.78 8.35 1.37
CA LYS A 188 -8.81 7.47 0.70
C LYS A 188 -9.00 7.41 -0.83
N TYR A 189 -10.25 7.44 -1.31
CA TYR A 189 -10.58 7.51 -2.74
C TYR A 189 -10.14 8.85 -3.37
N LYS A 190 -10.41 9.99 -2.71
CA LYS A 190 -9.96 11.33 -3.15
C LYS A 190 -8.42 11.42 -3.23
N ASN A 191 -7.74 10.79 -2.27
CA ASN A 191 -6.27 10.72 -2.19
C ASN A 191 -5.63 9.74 -3.20
N TYR A 192 -6.43 9.01 -3.99
CA TYR A 192 -5.99 7.99 -4.95
C TYR A 192 -5.28 6.77 -4.31
N GLU A 193 -5.45 6.52 -3.01
CA GLU A 193 -4.73 5.46 -2.27
C GLU A 193 -5.05 4.06 -2.79
N PHE A 194 -6.30 3.83 -3.20
CA PHE A 194 -6.76 2.60 -3.87
C PHE A 194 -6.20 2.42 -5.31
N GLY A 195 -5.32 3.33 -5.75
CA GLY A 195 -4.68 3.29 -7.05
C GLY A 195 -5.57 3.76 -8.20
N ARG A 196 -5.04 3.58 -9.41
CA ARG A 196 -5.57 4.18 -10.65
C ARG A 196 -5.68 3.17 -11.79
N CYS A 197 -6.75 3.29 -12.57
CA CYS A 197 -7.11 2.38 -13.64
C CYS A 197 -5.96 2.15 -14.63
N PRO A 198 -5.67 0.89 -15.04
CA PRO A 198 -4.62 0.58 -16.00
C PRO A 198 -4.96 0.95 -17.46
N ARG A 199 -6.24 1.14 -17.82
CA ARG A 199 -6.63 1.51 -19.20
C ARG A 199 -6.25 2.96 -19.49
N VAL A 200 -5.46 3.16 -20.55
CA VAL A 200 -5.00 4.47 -21.06
C VAL A 200 -6.17 5.46 -21.20
N TYR A 201 -7.26 5.06 -21.85
CA TYR A 201 -8.44 5.92 -22.09
C TYR A 201 -9.31 6.18 -20.85
N CYS A 202 -9.00 5.60 -19.69
CA CYS A 202 -9.54 6.05 -18.41
C CYS A 202 -8.80 7.26 -17.85
N CYS A 203 -7.63 7.61 -18.40
CA CYS A 203 -6.80 8.75 -17.99
C CYS A 203 -6.37 8.72 -16.51
N GLY A 204 -6.07 7.51 -15.98
CA GLY A 204 -5.64 7.36 -14.58
C GLY A 204 -6.75 7.60 -13.55
N GLN A 205 -8.01 7.33 -13.89
CA GLN A 205 -9.17 7.34 -13.00
C GLN A 205 -8.87 6.64 -11.64
N PRO A 206 -9.12 7.27 -10.47
CA PRO A 206 -9.09 6.59 -9.18
C PRO A 206 -10.09 5.43 -9.13
N CYS A 207 -9.66 4.32 -8.54
CA CYS A 207 -10.43 3.09 -8.43
C CYS A 207 -10.89 2.86 -6.98
N LEU A 208 -11.67 1.81 -6.76
CA LEU A 208 -12.12 1.35 -5.43
C LEU A 208 -11.71 -0.12 -5.26
N PRO A 209 -11.34 -0.58 -4.06
CA PRO A 209 -11.11 -2.00 -3.80
C PRO A 209 -12.41 -2.81 -3.99
N VAL A 210 -12.28 -4.08 -4.38
CA VAL A 210 -13.41 -5.00 -4.57
C VAL A 210 -12.98 -6.47 -4.41
N GLY A 211 -13.85 -7.27 -3.80
CA GLY A 211 -13.77 -8.74 -3.80
C GLY A 211 -14.55 -9.34 -4.97
N GLN A 212 -14.06 -10.44 -5.53
CA GLN A 212 -14.83 -11.20 -6.54
C GLN A 212 -15.75 -12.26 -5.91
N SER A 213 -15.67 -12.42 -4.59
CA SER A 213 -16.52 -13.27 -3.75
C SER A 213 -16.43 -12.75 -2.32
N ASP A 214 -17.53 -12.87 -1.57
CA ASP A 214 -17.61 -12.54 -0.15
C ASP A 214 -17.20 -13.75 0.74
N ILE A 215 -16.82 -14.87 0.13
CA ILE A 215 -16.30 -16.07 0.81
C ILE A 215 -14.78 -15.92 1.00
N PRO A 216 -14.24 -15.95 2.25
CA PRO A 216 -12.80 -15.85 2.50
C PRO A 216 -11.98 -16.91 1.76
N ARG A 217 -10.75 -16.55 1.38
CA ARG A 217 -9.77 -17.40 0.67
C ARG A 217 -10.19 -17.82 -0.74
N SER A 218 -11.38 -17.40 -1.22
CA SER A 218 -11.89 -17.66 -2.57
C SER A 218 -11.16 -16.85 -3.66
N SER A 219 -10.86 -15.58 -3.40
CA SER A 219 -10.18 -14.71 -4.36
C SER A 219 -9.38 -13.63 -3.65
N LYS A 220 -8.26 -13.19 -4.23
CA LYS A 220 -7.53 -12.01 -3.75
C LYS A 220 -8.19 -10.72 -4.21
N VAL A 221 -7.97 -9.62 -3.49
CA VAL A 221 -8.54 -8.30 -3.78
C VAL A 221 -8.26 -7.84 -5.22
N LYS A 222 -9.17 -7.02 -5.74
CA LYS A 222 -9.11 -6.35 -7.05
C LYS A 222 -9.41 -4.87 -6.89
N ILE A 223 -9.21 -4.11 -7.97
CA ILE A 223 -9.64 -2.71 -8.05
C ILE A 223 -10.71 -2.54 -9.15
N TYR A 224 -11.85 -1.99 -8.79
CA TYR A 224 -12.93 -1.61 -9.70
C TYR A 224 -12.72 -0.19 -10.21
N CYS A 225 -12.77 0.01 -11.53
CA CYS A 225 -12.70 1.33 -12.14
C CYS A 225 -14.11 1.87 -12.44
N PRO A 226 -14.56 2.96 -11.81
CA PRO A 226 -15.89 3.53 -12.03
C PRO A 226 -16.09 4.17 -13.41
N LYS A 227 -15.03 4.31 -14.21
CA LYS A 227 -15.07 4.94 -15.55
C LYS A 227 -15.25 3.95 -16.69
N CYS A 228 -14.61 2.79 -16.61
CA CYS A 228 -14.82 1.72 -17.61
C CYS A 228 -15.67 0.56 -17.10
N GLU A 229 -16.16 0.63 -15.85
CA GLU A 229 -17.10 -0.33 -15.23
C GLU A 229 -16.56 -1.76 -15.25
N ASP A 230 -15.30 -1.91 -14.85
CA ASP A 230 -14.47 -3.09 -15.12
C ASP A 230 -13.40 -3.26 -14.02
N VAL A 231 -12.89 -4.48 -13.86
CA VAL A 231 -12.16 -4.95 -12.66
C VAL A 231 -10.73 -5.38 -13.00
N TYR A 232 -9.75 -4.95 -12.20
CA TYR A 232 -8.32 -5.16 -12.44
C TYR A 232 -7.57 -5.69 -11.22
N TYR A 233 -6.39 -6.24 -11.45
CA TYR A 233 -5.43 -6.52 -10.37
C TYR A 233 -4.84 -5.21 -9.82
N PRO A 234 -4.57 -5.10 -8.50
CA PRO A 234 -3.80 -3.99 -7.94
C PRO A 234 -2.41 -3.91 -8.60
N ARG A 235 -1.85 -2.69 -8.72
CA ARG A 235 -0.49 -2.49 -9.26
C ARG A 235 0.60 -2.86 -8.25
N SER A 236 0.33 -2.71 -6.96
CA SER A 236 1.25 -3.11 -5.90
C SER A 236 1.25 -4.64 -5.74
N LYS A 237 2.44 -5.25 -5.76
CA LYS A 237 2.59 -6.69 -5.49
C LYS A 237 2.24 -7.06 -4.04
N PHE A 238 2.32 -6.09 -3.12
CA PHE A 238 2.04 -6.29 -1.70
C PHE A 238 0.52 -6.38 -1.45
N GLN A 239 -0.25 -5.43 -2.00
CA GLN A 239 -1.73 -5.44 -1.99
C GLN A 239 -2.35 -6.70 -2.63
N GLY A 240 -1.68 -7.27 -3.64
CA GLY A 240 -2.18 -8.43 -4.39
C GLY A 240 -2.39 -9.72 -3.58
N ASN A 241 -1.91 -9.77 -2.33
CA ASN A 241 -2.07 -10.92 -1.43
C ASN A 241 -3.25 -10.80 -0.45
N ILE A 242 -3.87 -9.62 -0.30
CA ILE A 242 -5.02 -9.43 0.61
C ILE A 242 -6.25 -10.17 0.05
N ASP A 243 -7.07 -10.73 0.95
CA ASP A 243 -8.31 -11.39 0.57
C ASP A 243 -9.35 -10.41 0.01
N GLY A 244 -10.08 -10.85 -1.03
CA GLY A 244 -11.15 -10.07 -1.62
C GLY A 244 -12.36 -9.95 -0.69
N ALA A 245 -12.60 -10.96 0.15
CA ALA A 245 -13.73 -10.97 1.09
C ALA A 245 -13.68 -9.81 2.10
N TYR A 246 -12.50 -9.24 2.38
CA TYR A 246 -12.33 -8.12 3.32
C TYR A 246 -12.76 -6.75 2.75
N PHE A 247 -13.14 -6.71 1.47
CA PHE A 247 -13.76 -5.55 0.80
C PHE A 247 -15.12 -5.90 0.18
N GLY A 248 -15.37 -7.20 -0.06
CA GLY A 248 -16.62 -7.73 -0.55
C GLY A 248 -16.97 -7.33 -1.98
N THR A 249 -18.05 -7.92 -2.48
CA THR A 249 -18.60 -7.64 -3.82
C THR A 249 -19.38 -6.33 -3.86
N THR A 250 -19.95 -5.90 -2.72
CA THR A 250 -20.94 -4.81 -2.66
C THR A 250 -20.33 -3.41 -2.58
N PHE A 251 -19.21 -3.24 -1.87
CA PHE A 251 -18.66 -1.93 -1.50
C PHE A 251 -18.57 -0.89 -2.64
N PRO A 252 -17.90 -1.15 -3.78
CA PRO A 252 -17.71 -0.11 -4.79
C PRO A 252 -19.01 0.30 -5.47
N HIS A 253 -20.00 -0.59 -5.52
CA HIS A 253 -21.30 -0.32 -6.12
C HIS A 253 -22.16 0.54 -5.19
N LEU A 254 -22.21 0.20 -3.89
CA LEU A 254 -22.92 0.99 -2.88
C LEU A 254 -22.28 2.37 -2.70
N PHE A 255 -20.95 2.46 -2.61
CA PHE A 255 -20.20 3.71 -2.55
C PHE A 255 -20.60 4.69 -3.67
N LEU A 256 -20.74 4.19 -4.91
CA LEU A 256 -21.14 4.99 -6.07
C LEU A 256 -22.66 5.24 -6.17
N MET A 257 -23.48 4.52 -5.41
CA MET A 257 -24.90 4.83 -5.20
C MET A 257 -25.11 5.91 -4.13
N THR A 258 -24.25 5.96 -3.11
CA THR A 258 -24.18 7.04 -2.12
C THR A 258 -23.60 8.31 -2.75
N TYR A 259 -22.37 8.25 -3.27
CA TYR A 259 -21.64 9.41 -3.79
C TYR A 259 -21.80 9.56 -5.32
N GLN A 260 -23.06 9.68 -5.78
CA GLN A 260 -23.38 9.66 -7.22
C GLN A 260 -22.68 10.75 -8.03
N HIS A 261 -22.37 11.90 -7.42
CA HIS A 261 -21.64 13.01 -8.03
C HIS A 261 -20.18 12.66 -8.40
N LEU A 262 -19.63 11.56 -7.89
CA LEU A 262 -18.29 11.06 -8.22
C LEU A 262 -18.28 10.10 -9.42
N LYS A 263 -19.44 9.73 -9.97
CA LYS A 263 -19.53 8.85 -11.15
C LYS A 263 -18.96 9.56 -12.39
N PRO A 264 -17.82 9.10 -12.94
CA PRO A 264 -17.18 9.76 -14.07
C PRO A 264 -17.90 9.43 -15.39
N GLN A 265 -17.77 10.32 -16.38
CA GLN A 265 -18.24 10.04 -17.74
C GLN A 265 -17.41 8.92 -18.39
N LYS A 266 -18.09 8.01 -19.11
CA LYS A 266 -17.47 6.85 -19.78
C LYS A 266 -16.43 7.31 -20.83
N PRO A 267 -15.38 6.51 -21.11
CA PRO A 267 -14.37 6.88 -22.11
C PRO A 267 -14.99 7.15 -23.50
N GLY A 268 -14.95 8.41 -23.93
CA GLY A 268 -15.37 8.81 -25.28
C GLY A 268 -14.46 8.32 -26.41
N GLN A 269 -13.41 7.55 -26.08
CA GLN A 269 -12.49 6.93 -27.03
C GLN A 269 -12.12 5.50 -26.58
N SER A 270 -11.81 4.67 -27.56
CA SER A 270 -11.28 3.31 -27.38
C SER A 270 -10.05 3.13 -28.26
N TYR A 271 -9.26 2.08 -28.00
CA TYR A 271 -8.07 1.79 -28.81
C TYR A 271 -8.47 1.38 -30.23
N ILE A 272 -7.96 2.10 -31.22
CA ILE A 272 -8.13 1.78 -32.64
C ILE A 272 -6.84 1.10 -33.11
N PRO A 273 -6.81 -0.24 -33.26
CA PRO A 273 -5.62 -0.93 -33.74
C PRO A 273 -5.32 -0.52 -35.19
N ARG A 274 -4.03 -0.30 -35.48
CA ARG A 274 -3.56 0.13 -36.81
C ARG A 274 -2.27 -0.58 -37.21
N VAL A 275 -2.14 -0.85 -38.51
CA VAL A 275 -0.92 -1.39 -39.15
C VAL A 275 -0.59 -0.47 -40.32
N PHE A 276 0.63 0.06 -40.36
CA PHE A 276 1.05 1.11 -41.32
C PHE A 276 0.04 2.28 -41.45
N GLY A 277 -0.60 2.67 -40.34
CA GLY A 277 -1.62 3.72 -40.28
C GLY A 277 -3.04 3.28 -40.62
N PHE A 278 -3.23 2.22 -41.41
CA PHE A 278 -4.55 1.66 -41.74
C PHE A 278 -5.21 1.01 -40.52
N LYS A 279 -6.52 1.19 -40.35
CA LYS A 279 -7.29 0.52 -39.28
C LYS A 279 -7.40 -0.98 -39.60
N ILE A 280 -7.21 -1.84 -38.61
CA ILE A 280 -7.51 -3.27 -38.77
C ILE A 280 -9.04 -3.45 -38.82
N HIS A 281 -9.53 -4.25 -39.77
CA HIS A 281 -10.95 -4.65 -39.81
C HIS A 281 -11.26 -5.65 -38.68
N LYS A 282 -12.54 -5.81 -38.32
CA LYS A 282 -12.94 -6.91 -37.42
C LYS A 282 -12.97 -8.22 -38.22
N PRO A 283 -12.64 -9.38 -37.62
CA PRO A 283 -13.02 -10.68 -38.16
C PRO A 283 -14.54 -10.82 -38.26
#